data_AF-A0A0L9U5C0-F1
#
_entry.id   AF-A0A0L9U5C0-F1
#
_cell.length_a   1.000
_cell.length_b   1.000
_cell.length_c   1.000
_cell.angle_alpha   90.00
_cell.angle_beta   90.00
_cell.angle_gamma   90.00
#
_symmetry.space_group_name_H-M   'P 1'
#
loop_
_entity.id
_entity.type
_entity.pdbx_description
1 polymer ?
#
loop_
_entity_poly.entity_id
_entity_poly.type
_entity_poly.pdbx_seq_one_letter_code
_entity_poly.pdbx_strand_id
1 'polypeptide(L)'
;MDLFGIYQGLKHVHLQTLTKDRLEIILSTWIERGYVPSPAEVSDKEGVNFLGFKGKWSWPIRIGCLNPKDQIPKWSMKTIQCITKEDYYFVCVEFFKGLKGTKKSILLSIREGAEAAHIIMGLLQACYIRRALLMNSSRWEIIVEENNASDSTMEDWSVIVENGKRSAERDVSNLIDQMVEMGWMVKNILLSTQEQIRYSFVCD
;
A
#
# COMPACT_ATOMS: atom_id res chain seq x y z
N MET A 1 -31.32 22.45 17.77
CA MET A 1 -30.37 21.56 17.09
C MET A 1 -30.90 20.14 17.21
N ASP A 2 -31.10 19.45 16.09
CA ASP A 2 -31.63 18.09 16.05
C ASP A 2 -30.48 17.07 16.15
N LEU A 3 -30.51 16.23 17.20
CA LEU A 3 -29.52 15.20 17.45
C LEU A 3 -29.46 14.17 16.31
N PHE A 4 -30.60 13.91 15.65
CA PHE A 4 -30.67 13.03 14.49
C PHE A 4 -29.92 13.63 13.30
N GLY A 5 -30.12 14.92 13.01
CA GLY A 5 -29.34 15.63 11.99
C GLY A 5 -27.83 15.60 12.23
N ILE A 6 -27.38 15.80 13.48
CA ILE A 6 -25.94 15.70 13.84
C ILE A 6 -25.42 14.27 13.62
N TYR A 7 -26.17 13.26 14.06
CA TYR A 7 -25.79 11.86 13.88
C TYR A 7 -25.66 11.48 12.40
N GLN A 8 -26.60 11.90 11.55
CA GLN A 8 -26.52 11.65 10.11
C GLN A 8 -25.34 12.36 9.47
N GLY A 9 -25.06 13.61 9.87
CA GLY A 9 -23.87 14.34 9.42
C GLY A 9 -22.56 13.62 9.80
N LEU A 10 -22.42 13.16 11.05
CA LEU A 10 -21.25 12.41 11.50
C LEU A 10 -21.10 11.08 10.78
N LYS A 11 -22.21 10.35 10.57
CA LYS A 11 -22.21 9.09 9.82
C LYS A 11 -21.74 9.31 8.38
N HIS A 12 -22.22 10.37 7.73
CA HIS A 12 -21.82 10.72 6.38
C HIS A 12 -20.31 11.03 6.29
N VAL A 13 -19.80 11.89 7.17
CA VAL A 13 -18.35 12.19 7.23
C VAL A 13 -17.53 10.95 7.51
N HIS A 14 -17.98 10.10 8.44
CA HIS A 14 -17.31 8.85 8.75
C HIS A 14 -17.18 7.96 7.52
N LEU A 15 -18.24 7.77 6.72
CA LEU A 15 -18.21 6.95 5.51
C LEU A 15 -17.23 7.47 4.46
N GLN A 16 -17.18 8.79 4.26
CA GLN A 16 -16.29 9.41 3.25
C GLN A 16 -14.82 9.48 3.67
N THR A 17 -14.52 9.25 4.95
CA THR A 17 -13.15 9.30 5.48
C THR A 17 -12.33 8.14 4.93
N LEU A 18 -11.16 8.45 4.37
CA LEU A 18 -10.20 7.45 3.93
C LEU A 18 -9.34 6.99 5.10
N THR A 19 -9.33 5.69 5.35
CA THR A 19 -8.31 5.00 6.15
C THR A 19 -7.41 4.21 5.20
N LYS A 20 -6.27 3.75 5.69
CA LYS A 20 -5.38 2.85 4.93
C LYS A 20 -6.12 1.61 4.42
N ASP A 21 -6.95 0.99 5.25
CA ASP A 21 -7.70 -0.22 4.89
C ASP A 21 -8.77 0.07 3.81
N ARG A 22 -9.51 1.18 3.93
CA ARG A 22 -10.48 1.59 2.89
C ARG A 22 -9.81 1.89 1.57
N LEU A 23 -8.68 2.59 1.63
CA LEU A 23 -7.91 2.91 0.45
C LEU A 23 -7.40 1.64 -0.23
N GLU A 24 -6.90 0.65 0.51
CA GLU A 24 -6.55 -0.65 -0.07
C GLU A 24 -7.74 -1.37 -0.75
N ILE A 25 -8.95 -1.28 -0.19
CA ILE A 25 -10.17 -1.84 -0.81
C ILE A 25 -10.47 -1.12 -2.13
N ILE A 26 -10.41 0.21 -2.14
CA ILE A 26 -10.63 1.05 -3.32
C ILE A 26 -9.62 0.69 -4.40
N LEU A 27 -8.33 0.69 -4.07
CA LEU A 27 -7.24 0.42 -4.99
C LEU A 27 -7.30 -1.00 -5.56
N SER A 28 -7.62 -1.99 -4.73
CA SER A 28 -7.77 -3.37 -5.21
C SER A 28 -8.98 -3.49 -6.14
N THR A 29 -10.10 -2.84 -5.81
CA THR A 29 -11.30 -2.80 -6.67
C THR A 29 -11.01 -2.12 -8.00
N TRP A 30 -10.28 -1.00 -7.99
CA TRP A 30 -9.82 -0.30 -9.19
C TRP A 30 -8.98 -1.21 -10.10
N ILE A 31 -7.97 -1.85 -9.52
CA ILE A 31 -7.02 -2.71 -10.24
C ILE A 31 -7.68 -3.96 -10.83
N GLU A 32 -8.67 -4.53 -10.14
CA GLU A 32 -9.34 -5.78 -10.52
C GLU A 32 -10.56 -5.55 -11.42
N ARG A 33 -11.30 -4.47 -11.19
CA ARG A 33 -12.63 -4.24 -11.78
C ARG A 33 -12.75 -2.94 -12.58
N GLY A 34 -11.75 -2.06 -12.52
CA GLY A 34 -11.69 -0.84 -13.32
C GLY A 34 -12.64 0.28 -12.89
N TYR A 35 -13.09 0.28 -11.62
CA TYR A 35 -13.96 1.34 -11.10
C TYR A 35 -13.64 1.66 -9.63
N VAL A 36 -14.02 2.86 -9.18
CA VAL A 36 -13.91 3.28 -7.77
C VAL A 36 -15.22 2.96 -7.03
N PRO A 37 -15.19 2.13 -5.96
CA PRO A 37 -16.39 1.83 -5.19
C PRO A 37 -16.87 3.03 -4.38
N SER A 38 -18.18 3.12 -4.15
CA SER A 38 -18.77 4.14 -3.28
C SER A 38 -18.41 3.93 -1.79
N PRO A 39 -18.50 4.97 -0.94
CA PRO A 39 -18.33 4.84 0.51
C PRO A 39 -19.22 3.75 1.15
N ALA A 40 -20.44 3.59 0.67
CA ALA A 40 -21.35 2.55 1.14
C ALA A 40 -20.85 1.15 0.77
N GLU A 41 -20.45 0.93 -0.49
CA GLU A 41 -19.89 -0.35 -0.94
C GLU A 41 -18.63 -0.74 -0.17
N VAL A 42 -17.77 0.23 0.17
CA VAL A 42 -16.58 -0.04 0.99
C VAL A 42 -16.98 -0.37 2.41
N SER A 43 -17.89 0.40 3.02
CA SER A 43 -18.38 0.14 4.39
C SER A 43 -18.99 -1.26 4.56
N ASP A 44 -19.70 -1.77 3.55
CA ASP A 44 -20.26 -3.12 3.57
C ASP A 44 -19.14 -4.18 3.60
N LYS A 45 -18.03 -3.92 2.89
CA LYS A 45 -16.85 -4.79 2.88
C LYS A 45 -16.00 -4.68 4.15
N GLU A 46 -16.15 -3.62 4.95
CA GLU A 46 -15.44 -3.46 6.22
C GLU A 46 -16.05 -4.32 7.35
N GLY A 47 -17.38 -4.40 7.40
CA GLY A 47 -18.16 -5.04 8.48
C GLY A 47 -18.42 -6.53 8.25
N VAL A 48 -18.55 -6.96 6.99
CA VAL A 48 -18.34 -8.36 6.67
C VAL A 48 -16.87 -8.58 6.92
N ASN A 49 -16.54 -9.19 8.07
CA ASN A 49 -15.22 -9.72 8.30
C ASN A 49 -14.71 -10.20 6.94
N PHE A 50 -13.56 -9.69 6.53
CA PHE A 50 -12.64 -10.33 5.62
C PHE A 50 -12.36 -11.79 6.09
N LEU A 51 -13.36 -12.63 6.30
CA LEU A 51 -13.33 -14.02 6.78
C LEU A 51 -12.84 -14.95 5.67
N GLY A 52 -12.53 -14.42 4.49
CA GLY A 52 -11.63 -15.03 3.50
C GLY A 52 -10.28 -14.33 3.34
N PHE A 53 -10.13 -13.04 3.70
CA PHE A 53 -8.97 -12.22 3.32
C PHE A 53 -8.07 -11.78 4.49
N LYS A 54 -8.58 -11.65 5.73
CA LYS A 54 -7.81 -11.31 6.94
C LYS A 54 -6.89 -12.47 7.37
N GLY A 55 -7.07 -13.64 6.76
CA GLY A 55 -6.28 -14.84 6.97
C GLY A 55 -5.17 -15.11 5.93
N LYS A 56 -5.12 -14.44 4.77
CA LYS A 56 -4.10 -14.75 3.75
C LYS A 56 -4.03 -13.73 2.59
N TRP A 57 -3.86 -12.43 2.87
CA TRP A 57 -3.14 -11.62 1.86
C TRP A 57 -1.71 -12.17 1.82
N SER A 58 -1.40 -13.03 0.86
CA SER A 58 -0.01 -13.26 0.49
C SER A 58 0.54 -11.89 0.12
N TRP A 59 1.49 -11.38 0.91
CA TRP A 59 2.04 -10.02 0.80
C TRP A 59 1.11 -8.88 1.31
N PRO A 60 0.86 -8.78 2.63
CA PRO A 60 0.22 -7.60 3.21
C PRO A 60 1.05 -6.33 2.93
N ILE A 61 0.35 -5.21 2.72
CA ILE A 61 0.97 -3.88 2.57
C ILE A 61 0.99 -3.21 3.94
N ARG A 62 2.16 -2.72 4.34
CA ARG A 62 2.39 -1.97 5.58
C ARG A 62 2.84 -0.56 5.21
N ILE A 63 2.33 0.45 5.92
CA ILE A 63 2.89 1.79 5.87
C ILE A 63 3.74 2.00 7.12
N GLY A 64 4.95 2.54 6.97
CA GLY A 64 5.79 2.93 8.10
C GLY A 64 7.28 3.01 7.78
N CYS A 65 8.11 2.82 8.79
CA CYS A 65 9.57 2.78 8.63
C CYS A 65 10.10 1.34 8.51
N LEU A 66 11.33 1.25 8.02
CA LEU A 66 12.14 0.03 8.13
C LEU A 66 12.31 -0.33 9.61
N ASN A 67 12.21 -1.61 9.92
CA ASN A 67 12.50 -2.09 11.26
C ASN A 67 13.83 -2.86 11.23
N PRO A 68 14.82 -2.47 12.06
CA PRO A 68 16.16 -3.08 12.04
C PRO A 68 16.18 -4.58 12.29
N LYS A 69 15.11 -5.14 12.87
CA LYS A 69 14.97 -6.57 13.15
C LYS A 69 14.53 -7.37 11.94
N ASP A 70 13.99 -6.70 10.92
CA ASP A 70 13.44 -7.36 9.74
C ASP A 70 14.51 -7.54 8.69
N GLN A 71 14.45 -8.68 8.00
CA GLN A 71 15.39 -8.98 6.93
C GLN A 71 14.88 -8.34 5.65
N ILE A 72 15.64 -7.38 5.13
CA ILE A 72 15.42 -6.81 3.80
C ILE A 72 16.29 -7.59 2.81
N PRO A 73 15.71 -8.23 1.79
CA PRO A 73 16.48 -8.92 0.77
C PRO A 73 17.39 -7.96 0.01
N LYS A 74 18.57 -8.44 -0.42
CA LYS A 74 19.53 -7.60 -1.17
C LYS A 74 18.91 -6.93 -2.40
N TRP A 75 18.06 -7.65 -3.14
CA TRP A 75 17.37 -7.10 -4.31
C TRP A 75 16.37 -6.00 -3.94
N SER A 76 15.69 -6.13 -2.80
CA SER A 76 14.77 -5.12 -2.24
C SER A 76 15.53 -3.88 -1.77
N MET A 77 16.71 -4.10 -1.17
CA MET A 77 17.61 -3.04 -0.70
C MET A 77 18.08 -2.12 -1.82
N LYS A 78 18.26 -2.63 -3.04
CA LYS A 78 18.63 -1.79 -4.20
C LYS A 78 17.59 -0.72 -4.51
N THR A 79 16.30 -1.02 -4.32
CA THR A 79 15.24 -0.02 -4.49
C THR A 79 15.41 1.14 -3.51
N ILE A 80 15.89 0.85 -2.29
CA ILE A 80 16.16 1.87 -1.27
C ILE A 80 17.40 2.71 -1.64
N GLN A 81 18.42 2.08 -2.24
CA GLN A 81 19.65 2.76 -2.67
C GLN A 81 19.43 3.69 -3.88
N CYS A 82 18.40 3.46 -4.68
CA CYS A 82 18.08 4.29 -5.84
C CYS A 82 17.17 5.48 -5.54
N ILE A 83 16.74 5.67 -4.27
CA ILE A 83 15.85 6.77 -3.89
C ILE A 83 16.59 8.09 -4.01
N THR A 84 15.93 9.08 -4.61
CA THR A 84 16.44 10.44 -4.77
C THR A 84 15.71 11.43 -3.86
N LYS A 85 16.20 12.67 -3.81
CA LYS A 85 15.52 13.77 -3.11
C LYS A 85 14.21 14.21 -3.76
N GLU A 86 13.83 13.65 -4.91
CA GLU A 86 12.57 13.93 -5.59
C GLU A 86 11.49 12.90 -5.24
N ASP A 87 11.89 11.74 -4.72
CA ASP A 87 10.97 10.69 -4.32
C ASP A 87 10.34 11.01 -2.94
N TYR A 88 9.01 10.95 -2.88
CA TYR A 88 8.22 11.16 -1.66
C TYR A 88 7.92 9.86 -0.90
N TYR A 89 8.24 8.71 -1.49
CA TYR A 89 8.04 7.42 -0.88
C TYR A 89 8.96 6.38 -1.55
N PHE A 90 9.08 5.22 -0.92
CA PHE A 90 9.65 4.04 -1.57
C PHE A 90 8.87 2.80 -1.18
N VAL A 91 8.95 1.77 -2.01
CA VAL A 91 8.35 0.46 -1.75
C VAL A 91 9.43 -0.60 -1.71
N CYS A 92 9.43 -1.42 -0.67
CA CYS A 92 10.35 -2.54 -0.52
C CYS A 92 9.64 -3.78 0.05
N VAL A 93 10.27 -4.93 -0.10
CA VAL A 93 9.86 -6.17 0.57
C VAL A 93 10.65 -6.36 1.86
N GLU A 94 9.97 -6.83 2.90
CA GLU A 94 10.53 -7.21 4.19
C GLU A 94 10.12 -8.63 4.59
N PHE A 95 11.03 -9.32 5.27
CA PHE A 95 10.80 -10.63 5.87
C PHE A 95 10.98 -10.59 7.39
N PHE A 96 9.97 -11.10 8.09
CA PHE A 96 9.89 -11.17 9.53
C PHE A 96 10.01 -12.63 9.95
N LYS A 97 11.03 -12.98 10.72
CA LYS A 97 11.12 -14.31 11.34
C LYS A 97 10.30 -14.30 12.63
N GLY A 98 9.13 -14.91 12.60
CA GLY A 98 8.29 -15.12 13.78
C GLY A 98 8.28 -16.57 14.25
N LEU A 99 7.69 -16.82 15.41
CA LEU A 99 7.48 -18.18 15.95
C LEU A 99 6.68 -19.10 15.01
N LYS A 100 5.86 -18.53 14.11
CA LYS A 100 5.03 -19.27 13.14
C LYS A 100 5.65 -19.31 11.72
N GLY A 101 6.97 -19.10 11.61
CA GLY A 101 7.70 -19.05 10.34
C GLY A 101 7.97 -17.64 9.82
N THR A 102 8.52 -17.57 8.60
CA THR A 102 8.84 -16.30 7.93
C THR A 102 7.56 -15.66 7.38
N LYS A 103 7.18 -14.50 7.92
CA LYS A 103 6.14 -13.66 7.33
C LYS A 103 6.78 -12.69 6.36
N LYS A 104 6.13 -12.45 5.22
CA LYS A 104 6.56 -11.52 4.19
C LYS A 104 5.58 -10.36 4.08
N SER A 105 6.05 -9.15 3.82
CA SER A 105 5.20 -7.98 3.58
C SER A 105 5.83 -7.02 2.58
N ILE A 106 4.97 -6.21 1.96
CA ILE A 106 5.38 -5.04 1.17
C ILE A 106 5.33 -3.84 2.11
N LEU A 107 6.46 -3.17 2.32
CA LEU A 107 6.55 -1.92 3.03
C LEU A 107 6.45 -0.76 2.05
N LEU A 108 5.54 0.16 2.33
CA LEU A 108 5.53 1.52 1.81
C LEU A 108 6.08 2.44 2.89
N SER A 109 7.22 3.07 2.62
CA SER A 109 7.76 4.11 3.49
C SER A 109 7.58 5.47 2.86
N ILE A 110 7.09 6.41 3.66
CA ILE A 110 6.68 7.73 3.19
C ILE A 110 7.62 8.78 3.75
N ARG A 111 8.02 9.73 2.93
CA ARG A 111 8.92 10.82 3.31
C ARG A 111 8.19 11.91 4.07
N GLU A 112 8.92 12.61 4.93
CA GLU A 112 8.47 13.88 5.49
C GLU A 112 8.13 14.88 4.39
N GLY A 113 7.00 15.59 4.54
CA GLY A 113 6.46 16.51 3.53
C GLY A 113 5.56 15.84 2.47
N ALA A 114 5.40 14.52 2.48
CA ALA A 114 4.50 13.84 1.56
C ALA A 114 3.02 14.10 1.87
N GLU A 115 2.31 14.68 0.90
CA GLU A 115 0.86 14.89 0.91
C GLU A 115 0.04 13.62 0.63
N ALA A 116 -1.28 13.68 0.83
CA ALA A 116 -2.20 12.56 0.61
C ALA A 116 -2.08 11.94 -0.80
N ALA A 117 -1.86 12.74 -1.85
CA ALA A 117 -1.67 12.24 -3.21
C ALA A 117 -0.46 11.29 -3.31
N HIS A 118 0.65 11.59 -2.62
CA HIS A 118 1.83 10.71 -2.59
C HIS A 118 1.55 9.39 -1.85
N ILE A 119 0.69 9.43 -0.82
CA ILE A 119 0.26 8.23 -0.09
C ILE A 119 -0.60 7.34 -0.99
N ILE A 120 -1.55 7.94 -1.71
CA ILE A 120 -2.41 7.24 -2.69
C ILE A 120 -1.54 6.61 -3.78
N MET A 121 -0.61 7.38 -4.35
CA MET A 121 0.35 6.90 -5.36
C MET A 121 1.16 5.71 -4.84
N GLY A 122 1.79 5.85 -3.66
CA GLY A 122 2.63 4.81 -3.09
C GLY A 122 1.87 3.53 -2.76
N LEU A 123 0.64 3.66 -2.24
CA LEU A 123 -0.23 2.51 -2.02
C LEU A 123 -0.69 1.87 -3.33
N LEU A 124 -1.02 2.66 -4.35
CA LEU A 124 -1.40 2.16 -5.67
C LEU A 124 -0.25 1.35 -6.30
N GLN A 125 0.98 1.87 -6.25
CA GLN A 125 2.17 1.12 -6.68
C GLN A 125 2.34 -0.16 -5.87
N ALA A 126 2.20 -0.11 -4.55
CA ALA A 126 2.29 -1.29 -3.69
C ALA A 126 1.22 -2.34 -4.02
N CYS A 127 0.00 -1.93 -4.37
CA CYS A 127 -1.06 -2.84 -4.82
C CYS A 127 -0.73 -3.47 -6.19
N TYR A 128 -0.12 -2.73 -7.12
CA TYR A 128 0.36 -3.29 -8.38
C TYR A 128 1.48 -4.32 -8.18
N ILE A 129 2.45 -4.01 -7.32
CA ILE A 129 3.51 -4.95 -6.93
C ILE A 129 2.90 -6.19 -6.29
N ARG A 130 1.97 -6.04 -5.34
CA ARG A 130 1.25 -7.16 -4.73
C ARG A 130 0.59 -8.05 -5.79
N ARG A 131 -0.12 -7.47 -6.75
CA ARG A 131 -0.73 -8.22 -7.86
C ARG A 131 0.31 -9.02 -8.65
N ALA A 132 1.44 -8.40 -9.01
CA ALA A 132 2.51 -9.07 -9.75
C ALA A 132 3.16 -10.23 -8.97
N LEU A 133 3.36 -10.05 -7.65
CA LEU A 133 3.88 -11.09 -6.76
C LEU A 133 2.90 -12.26 -6.63
N LEU A 134 1.60 -11.98 -6.57
CA LEU A 134 0.54 -13.01 -6.49
C LEU A 134 0.44 -13.83 -7.79
N MET A 135 0.56 -13.18 -8.95
CA MET A 135 0.53 -13.88 -10.25
C MET A 135 1.72 -14.85 -10.43
N ASN A 136 2.82 -14.63 -9.72
CA ASN A 136 4.03 -15.46 -9.76
C ASN A 136 4.34 -16.12 -8.41
N SER A 137 3.30 -16.48 -7.62
CA SER A 137 3.47 -16.89 -6.20
C SER A 137 4.48 -18.02 -6.01
N SER A 138 4.46 -19.06 -6.85
CA SER A 138 5.37 -20.21 -6.73
C SER A 138 6.84 -19.82 -6.91
N ARG A 139 7.15 -18.93 -7.86
CA ARG A 139 8.51 -18.42 -8.09
C ARG A 139 8.99 -17.58 -6.91
N TRP A 140 8.13 -16.71 -6.39
CA TRP A 140 8.50 -15.84 -5.26
C TRP A 140 8.55 -16.58 -3.93
N GLU A 141 7.82 -17.68 -3.75
CA GLU A 141 7.95 -18.54 -2.56
C GLU A 141 9.34 -19.18 -2.49
N ILE A 142 9.87 -19.70 -3.60
CA ILE A 142 11.22 -20.26 -3.68
C ILE A 142 12.29 -19.20 -3.36
N ILE A 143 12.17 -18.00 -3.96
CA ILE A 143 13.12 -16.90 -3.75
C ILE A 143 13.17 -16.45 -2.28
N VAL A 144 12.02 -16.46 -1.60
CA VAL A 144 11.91 -16.09 -0.18
C VAL A 144 12.60 -17.13 0.71
N GLU A 145 12.52 -18.42 0.36
CA GLU A 145 13.13 -19.51 1.13
C GLU A 145 14.65 -19.58 0.95
N GLU A 146 15.14 -19.35 -0.27
CA GLU A 146 16.57 -19.53 -0.57
C GLU A 146 17.44 -18.36 -0.08
N ASN A 147 16.86 -17.18 0.21
CA ASN A 147 17.54 -15.95 0.68
C ASN A 147 18.77 -15.51 -0.18
N ASN A 148 19.06 -16.24 -1.25
CA ASN A 148 20.17 -16.07 -2.17
C ASN A 148 19.63 -15.32 -3.39
N ALA A 149 20.08 -14.08 -3.54
CA ALA A 149 19.78 -13.30 -4.73
C ALA A 149 20.65 -13.81 -5.88
N SER A 150 20.07 -14.55 -6.83
CA SER A 150 20.65 -14.67 -8.16
C SER A 150 20.42 -13.36 -8.93
N ASP A 151 21.28 -13.04 -9.90
CA ASP A 151 21.11 -11.83 -10.71
C ASP A 151 19.73 -11.77 -11.40
N SER A 152 19.19 -12.93 -11.80
CA SER A 152 17.84 -13.04 -12.37
C SER A 152 16.74 -12.56 -11.41
N THR A 153 16.80 -12.89 -10.11
CA THR A 153 15.80 -12.44 -9.12
C THR A 153 15.80 -10.93 -8.93
N MET A 154 16.97 -10.31 -9.12
CA MET A 154 17.15 -8.87 -8.96
C MET A 154 16.63 -8.10 -10.18
N GLU A 155 16.82 -8.64 -11.38
CA GLU A 155 16.21 -8.13 -12.60
C GLU A 155 14.69 -8.23 -12.55
N ASP A 156 14.14 -9.37 -12.13
CA ASP A 156 12.69 -9.56 -11.97
C ASP A 156 12.07 -8.54 -11.01
N TRP A 157 12.69 -8.34 -9.84
CA TRP A 157 12.22 -7.38 -8.85
C TRP A 157 12.22 -5.96 -9.41
N SER A 158 13.32 -5.57 -10.07
CA SER A 158 13.45 -4.23 -10.66
C SER A 158 12.37 -3.99 -11.72
N VAL A 159 12.08 -4.99 -12.56
CA VAL A 159 10.99 -4.94 -13.54
C VAL A 159 9.62 -4.79 -12.86
N ILE A 160 9.35 -5.54 -11.78
CA ILE A 160 8.08 -5.45 -11.05
C ILE A 160 7.89 -4.07 -10.41
N VAL A 161 8.90 -3.56 -9.73
CA VAL A 161 8.84 -2.25 -9.05
C VAL A 161 8.60 -1.14 -10.07
N GLU A 162 9.35 -1.16 -11.17
CA GLU A 162 9.29 -0.15 -12.21
C GLU A 162 7.96 -0.20 -12.97
N ASN A 163 7.47 -1.39 -13.32
CA ASN A 163 6.14 -1.53 -13.93
C ASN A 163 5.03 -1.08 -12.97
N GLY A 164 5.18 -1.37 -11.68
CA GLY A 164 4.27 -0.88 -10.64
C GLY A 164 4.26 0.64 -10.56
N LYS A 165 5.45 1.28 -10.60
CA LYS A 165 5.61 2.74 -10.60
C LYS A 165 4.92 3.37 -11.80
N ARG A 166 5.25 2.93 -13.02
CA ARG A 166 4.64 3.45 -14.27
C ARG A 166 3.13 3.26 -14.32
N SER A 167 2.62 2.13 -13.81
CA SER A 167 1.17 1.88 -13.77
C SER A 167 0.49 2.82 -12.78
N ALA A 168 1.10 3.04 -11.60
CA ALA A 168 0.57 3.98 -10.63
C ALA A 168 0.58 5.42 -11.16
N GLU A 169 1.69 5.86 -11.77
CA GLU A 169 1.83 7.18 -12.36
C GLU A 169 0.78 7.46 -13.45
N ARG A 170 0.50 6.46 -14.29
CA ARG A 170 -0.52 6.55 -15.34
C ARG A 170 -1.92 6.72 -14.76
N ASP A 171 -2.23 5.98 -13.69
CA ASP A 171 -3.60 5.81 -13.24
C ASP A 171 -4.00 6.79 -12.12
N VAL A 172 -3.03 7.35 -11.37
CA VAL A 172 -3.31 8.09 -10.13
C VAL A 172 -4.26 9.26 -10.33
N SER A 173 -4.15 10.01 -11.44
CA SER A 173 -4.96 11.21 -11.66
C SER A 173 -6.43 10.82 -11.86
N ASN A 174 -6.68 9.91 -12.80
CA ASN A 174 -8.02 9.40 -13.10
C ASN A 174 -8.64 8.70 -11.87
N LEU A 175 -7.82 7.95 -11.12
CA LEU A 175 -8.26 7.34 -9.87
C LEU A 175 -8.71 8.39 -8.85
N ILE A 176 -7.90 9.42 -8.60
CA ILE A 176 -8.22 10.48 -7.63
C ILE A 176 -9.48 11.24 -8.06
N ASP A 177 -9.60 11.56 -9.36
CA ASP A 177 -10.77 12.24 -9.90
C ASP A 177 -12.05 11.40 -9.67
N GLN A 178 -12.01 10.11 -10.00
CA GLN A 178 -13.13 9.20 -9.75
C GLN A 178 -13.41 9.00 -8.25
N MET A 179 -12.39 9.01 -7.39
CA MET A 179 -12.59 8.99 -5.94
C MET A 179 -13.37 10.21 -5.46
N VAL A 180 -13.03 11.41 -5.97
CA VAL A 180 -13.77 12.63 -5.66
C VAL A 180 -15.21 12.56 -6.19
N GLU A 181 -15.40 12.11 -7.44
CA GLU A 181 -16.72 11.94 -8.04
C GLU A 181 -17.61 10.97 -7.27
N MET A 182 -17.05 9.89 -6.74
CA MET A 182 -17.74 8.91 -5.89
C MET A 182 -17.93 9.38 -4.45
N GLY A 183 -17.50 10.61 -4.11
CA GLY A 183 -17.75 11.25 -2.83
C GLY A 183 -16.70 10.97 -1.74
N TRP A 184 -15.50 10.52 -2.10
CA TRP A 184 -14.42 10.30 -1.13
C TRP A 184 -13.70 11.60 -0.76
N MET A 185 -13.34 11.74 0.52
CA MET A 185 -12.50 12.85 0.98
C MET A 185 -11.01 12.54 0.77
N VAL A 186 -10.50 12.80 -0.44
CA VAL A 186 -9.11 12.46 -0.84
C VAL A 186 -8.01 13.30 -0.18
N LYS A 187 -8.35 14.46 0.39
CA LYS A 187 -7.37 15.41 0.94
C LYS A 187 -6.71 14.93 2.24
N ASN A 188 -7.40 14.06 2.99
CA ASN A 188 -6.93 13.59 4.30
C ASN A 188 -7.10 12.07 4.37
N ILE A 189 -6.01 11.38 4.69
CA ILE A 189 -6.02 9.95 4.95
C ILE A 189 -5.73 9.75 6.43
N LEU A 190 -6.67 9.15 7.14
CA LEU A 190 -6.53 8.80 8.54
C LEU A 190 -5.63 7.57 8.67
N LEU A 191 -4.39 7.82 9.06
CA LEU A 191 -3.38 6.80 9.33
C LEU A 191 -3.22 6.61 10.84
N SER A 192 -2.92 5.38 11.26
CA SER A 192 -2.54 5.10 12.65
C SER A 192 -1.16 5.70 13.00
N THR A 193 -0.84 5.78 14.29
CA THR A 193 0.44 6.34 14.76
C THR A 193 1.67 5.65 14.13
N GLN A 194 1.60 4.33 13.89
CA GLN A 194 2.69 3.60 13.25
C GLN A 194 2.81 3.91 11.75
N GLU A 195 1.68 4.10 11.08
CA GLU A 195 1.61 4.43 9.65
C GLU A 195 1.94 5.90 9.37
N GLN A 196 1.90 6.75 10.39
CA GLN A 196 2.31 8.15 10.33
C GLN A 196 3.83 8.34 10.42
N ILE A 197 4.60 7.31 10.76
CA ILE A 197 6.07 7.41 10.79
C ILE A 197 6.58 7.77 9.38
N ARG A 198 7.46 8.76 9.32
CA ARG A 198 8.06 9.29 8.09
C ARG A 198 9.57 9.14 8.11
N TYR A 199 10.17 8.95 6.94
CA TYR A 199 11.62 9.05 6.78
C TYR A 199 12.02 10.45 6.30
N SER A 200 13.24 10.87 6.60
CA SER A 200 13.86 12.05 6.05
C SER A 200 15.30 11.73 5.65
N PHE A 201 15.84 12.49 4.71
CA PHE A 201 17.27 12.42 4.42
C PHE A 201 18.01 13.19 5.51
N VAL A 202 19.02 12.57 6.10
CA VAL A 202 19.95 13.30 6.98
C VAL A 202 20.60 14.38 6.12
N CYS A 203 20.44 15.64 6.51
CA CYS A 203 21.20 16.72 5.89
C CYS A 203 22.64 16.58 6.38
N ASP A 204 23.58 16.40 5.45
CA ASP A 204 25.01 16.57 5.73
C ASP A 204 25.32 18.03 6.12
#